data_AF-A0A100HI70-F1
#
_entry.id   AF-A0A100HI70-F1
#
_cell.length_a   1.000
_cell.length_b   1.000
_cell.length_c   1.000
_cell.angle_alpha   90.00
_cell.angle_beta   90.00
_cell.angle_gamma   90.00
#
_symmetry.space_group_name_H-M   'P 1'
#
loop_
_entity.id
_entity.type
_entity.pdbx_description
1 polymer ?
#
loop_
_entity_poly.entity_id
_entity_poly.type
_entity_poly.pdbx_seq_one_letter_code
_entity_poly.pdbx_strand_id
1 'polypeptide(L)'
;MALTLTQLRQTLGDMDAPELREVIVTLYRASADNKRQLAALLEGDHSGLLDRLDTELEKAFRTSGRLPSMKVGAAKKALTAYLKVAAPADALDAELRYVEAGVLCLHAYGDWPENNYSSMEGVFEAALKRAATLDLKDIPFKRLERLVSNADGFGYGFSDQIAFLYDEFLEKLEEPEQ
;
A
#
# COMPACT_ATOMS: atom_id res chain seq x y z
N MET A 1 -7.12 5.22 29.87
CA MET A 1 -5.96 5.69 29.07
C MET A 1 -5.39 4.51 28.31
N ALA A 2 -4.97 4.71 27.06
CA ALA A 2 -4.30 3.66 26.30
C ALA A 2 -2.84 3.50 26.76
N LEU A 3 -2.32 2.28 26.73
CA LEU A 3 -0.91 1.97 27.01
C LEU A 3 -0.01 2.69 25.99
N THR A 4 1.05 3.36 26.44
CA THR A 4 2.02 4.02 25.53
C THR A 4 3.11 3.05 25.07
N LEU A 5 3.78 3.36 23.95
CA LEU A 5 4.90 2.55 23.45
C LEU A 5 6.07 2.48 24.44
N THR A 6 6.35 3.58 25.14
CA THR A 6 7.41 3.62 26.17
C THR A 6 7.07 2.70 27.34
N GLN A 7 5.84 2.77 27.85
CA GLN A 7 5.38 1.88 28.92
C GLN A 7 5.42 0.41 28.49
N LEU A 8 4.94 0.11 27.27
CA LEU A 8 5.01 -1.25 26.73
C LEU A 8 6.44 -1.79 26.71
N ARG A 9 7.40 -1.02 26.17
CA ARG A 9 8.80 -1.43 26.11
C ARG A 9 9.40 -1.67 27.49
N GLN A 10 9.07 -0.83 28.47
CA GLN A 10 9.53 -0.99 29.84
C GLN A 10 8.97 -2.28 30.45
N THR A 11 7.65 -2.52 30.37
CA THR A 11 7.03 -3.74 30.88
C THR A 11 7.58 -5.01 30.22
N LEU A 12 7.78 -5.00 28.90
CA LEU A 12 8.38 -6.14 28.19
C LEU A 12 9.85 -6.37 28.56
N GLY A 13 10.57 -5.32 28.97
CA GLY A 13 11.98 -5.42 29.40
C GLY A 13 12.16 -6.09 30.76
N ASP A 14 11.12 -6.06 31.61
CA ASP A 14 11.12 -6.69 32.93
C ASP A 14 10.60 -8.16 32.90
N MET A 15 10.03 -8.60 31.78
CA MET A 15 9.46 -9.94 31.62
C MET A 15 10.51 -11.00 31.29
N ASP A 16 10.31 -12.21 31.79
CA ASP A 16 11.10 -13.36 31.39
C ASP A 16 10.65 -14.00 30.06
N ALA A 17 11.43 -14.93 29.53
CA ALA A 17 11.14 -15.56 28.24
C ALA A 17 9.82 -16.37 28.23
N PRO A 18 9.46 -17.14 29.28
CA PRO A 18 8.12 -17.71 29.43
C PRO A 18 6.98 -16.68 29.36
N GLU A 19 7.07 -15.57 30.10
CA GLU A 19 6.04 -14.53 30.14
C GLU A 19 5.85 -13.86 28.77
N LEU A 20 6.96 -13.52 28.10
CA LEU A 20 6.92 -12.95 26.74
C LEU A 20 6.26 -13.91 25.73
N ARG A 21 6.52 -15.23 25.86
CA ARG A 21 5.89 -16.23 24.99
C ARG A 21 4.38 -16.26 25.17
N GLU A 22 3.88 -16.24 26.40
CA GLU A 22 2.44 -16.23 26.67
C GLU A 22 1.76 -14.95 26.16
N VAL A 23 2.42 -13.79 26.24
CA VAL A 23 1.92 -12.54 25.64
C VAL A 23 1.78 -12.69 24.12
N ILE A 24 2.80 -13.22 23.44
CA ILE A 24 2.77 -13.42 21.98
C ILE A 24 1.66 -14.40 21.57
N VAL A 25 1.51 -15.52 22.28
CA VAL A 25 0.43 -16.50 22.04
C VAL A 25 -0.94 -15.87 22.24
N THR A 26 -1.10 -15.04 23.27
CA THR A 26 -2.34 -14.32 23.53
C THR A 26 -2.66 -13.35 22.39
N LEU A 27 -1.67 -12.58 21.91
CA LEU A 27 -1.82 -11.69 20.76
C LEU A 27 -2.17 -12.46 19.48
N TYR A 28 -1.51 -13.58 19.21
CA TYR A 28 -1.82 -14.44 18.06
C TYR A 28 -3.29 -14.89 18.07
N ARG A 29 -3.81 -15.29 19.23
CA ARG A 29 -5.22 -15.73 19.36
C ARG A 29 -6.22 -14.58 19.25
N ALA A 30 -5.82 -13.37 19.62
CA ALA A 30 -6.72 -12.22 19.71
C ALA A 30 -7.21 -11.67 18.35
N SER A 31 -6.43 -11.83 17.27
CA SER A 31 -6.81 -11.24 15.96
C SER A 31 -6.16 -11.95 14.78
N ALA A 32 -6.92 -12.09 13.69
CA ALA A 32 -6.39 -12.56 12.41
C ALA A 32 -5.28 -11.65 11.86
N ASP A 33 -5.27 -10.37 12.20
CA ASP A 33 -4.18 -9.45 11.80
C ASP A 33 -2.89 -9.81 12.51
N ASN A 34 -2.94 -10.14 13.80
CA ASN A 34 -1.78 -10.56 14.56
C ASN A 34 -1.23 -11.89 14.02
N LYS A 35 -2.11 -12.83 13.63
CA LYS A 35 -1.69 -14.08 12.99
C LYS A 35 -0.88 -13.84 11.72
N ARG A 36 -1.38 -12.99 10.82
CA ARG A 36 -0.70 -12.64 9.56
C ARG A 36 0.63 -11.93 9.80
N GLN A 37 0.67 -11.00 10.76
CA GLN A 37 1.89 -10.28 11.10
C GLN A 37 2.94 -11.21 11.71
N LEU A 38 2.54 -12.16 12.56
CA LEU A 38 3.46 -13.15 13.13
C LEU A 38 3.96 -14.15 12.08
N ALA A 39 3.11 -14.60 11.16
CA ALA A 39 3.54 -15.45 10.04
C ALA A 39 4.59 -14.75 9.17
N ALA A 40 4.36 -13.47 8.84
CA ALA A 40 5.33 -12.65 8.10
C ALA A 40 6.66 -12.51 8.86
N LEU A 41 6.62 -12.20 10.15
CA LEU A 41 7.84 -11.95 10.93
C LEU A 41 8.63 -13.20 11.29
N LEU A 42 7.96 -14.33 11.55
CA LEU A 42 8.59 -15.54 12.08
C LEU A 42 8.86 -16.60 11.01
N GLU A 43 8.01 -16.66 9.99
CA GLU A 43 8.07 -17.68 8.94
C GLU A 43 8.44 -17.08 7.58
N GLY A 44 8.46 -15.75 7.46
CA GLY A 44 8.66 -15.05 6.18
C GLY A 44 7.47 -15.22 5.22
N ASP A 45 6.33 -15.71 5.70
CA ASP A 45 5.12 -15.88 4.89
C ASP A 45 4.28 -14.60 4.88
N HIS A 46 4.33 -13.90 3.75
CA HIS A 46 3.59 -12.65 3.52
C HIS A 46 2.24 -12.86 2.82
N SER A 47 1.89 -14.09 2.44
CA SER A 47 0.69 -14.41 1.65
C SER A 47 -0.59 -13.90 2.30
N GLY A 48 -0.75 -14.12 3.61
CA GLY A 48 -1.94 -13.67 4.33
C GLY A 48 -2.10 -12.15 4.41
N LEU A 49 -1.00 -11.37 4.31
CA LEU A 49 -1.06 -9.91 4.22
C LEU A 49 -1.41 -9.44 2.81
N LEU A 50 -0.89 -10.12 1.79
CA LEU A 50 -1.23 -9.88 0.40
C LEU A 50 -2.71 -10.19 0.12
N ASP A 51 -3.20 -11.36 0.55
CA ASP A 51 -4.63 -11.73 0.42
C ASP A 51 -5.56 -10.72 1.09
N ARG A 52 -5.13 -10.16 2.23
CA ARG A 52 -5.85 -9.10 2.91
C ARG A 52 -5.87 -7.83 2.08
N LEU A 53 -4.73 -7.42 1.52
CA LEU A 53 -4.67 -6.27 0.63
C LEU A 53 -5.62 -6.44 -0.55
N ASP A 54 -5.57 -7.58 -1.23
CA ASP A 54 -6.42 -7.89 -2.39
C ASP A 54 -7.91 -7.83 -2.03
N THR A 55 -8.27 -8.40 -0.88
CA THR A 55 -9.64 -8.35 -0.37
C THR A 55 -10.11 -6.93 -0.08
N GLU A 56 -9.26 -6.08 0.49
CA GLU A 56 -9.62 -4.70 0.82
C GLU A 56 -9.62 -3.80 -0.44
N LEU A 57 -8.74 -4.05 -1.41
CA LEU A 57 -8.79 -3.40 -2.73
C LEU A 57 -10.10 -3.74 -3.45
N GLU A 58 -10.49 -5.01 -3.48
CA GLU A 58 -11.73 -5.46 -4.11
C GLU A 58 -12.97 -4.86 -3.41
N LYS A 59 -12.94 -4.65 -2.09
CA LYS A 59 -14.04 -3.94 -1.39
C LYS A 59 -14.05 -2.44 -1.68
N ALA A 60 -12.88 -1.83 -1.83
CA ALA A 60 -12.74 -0.40 -2.05
C ALA A 60 -13.06 0.00 -3.50
N PHE A 61 -12.62 -0.82 -4.47
CA PHE A 61 -12.45 -0.43 -5.86
C PHE A 61 -12.94 -1.47 -6.89
N ARG A 62 -13.79 -2.44 -6.50
CA ARG A 62 -14.42 -3.33 -7.49
C ARG A 62 -15.08 -2.55 -8.61
N THR A 63 -15.02 -3.09 -9.82
CA THR A 63 -15.56 -2.49 -11.05
C THR A 63 -16.84 -3.18 -11.54
N SER A 64 -17.25 -4.27 -10.89
CA SER A 64 -18.41 -5.06 -11.31
C SER A 64 -19.17 -5.69 -10.13
N GLY A 65 -20.42 -6.04 -10.38
CA GLY A 65 -21.31 -6.62 -9.37
C GLY A 65 -21.83 -5.57 -8.38
N ARG A 66 -21.60 -5.79 -7.08
CA ARG A 66 -22.03 -4.85 -6.03
C ARG A 66 -21.25 -3.54 -6.16
N LEU A 67 -21.90 -2.41 -5.83
CA LEU A 67 -21.21 -1.12 -5.76
C LEU A 67 -19.97 -1.18 -4.84
N PRO A 68 -18.85 -0.56 -5.25
CA PRO A 68 -17.66 -0.42 -4.41
C PRO A 68 -17.99 0.41 -3.17
N SER A 69 -17.24 0.19 -2.08
CA SER A 69 -17.40 1.02 -0.89
C SER A 69 -16.84 2.42 -1.07
N MET A 70 -15.88 2.60 -1.98
CA MET A 70 -15.12 3.85 -2.20
C MET A 70 -14.48 4.39 -0.90
N LYS A 71 -14.25 3.52 0.09
CA LYS A 71 -13.61 3.83 1.36
C LYS A 71 -12.21 3.25 1.39
N VAL A 72 -11.22 4.11 1.18
CA VAL A 72 -9.82 3.67 1.00
C VAL A 72 -9.08 3.32 2.29
N GLY A 73 -9.61 3.70 3.46
CA GLY A 73 -8.88 3.57 4.74
C GLY A 73 -8.42 2.14 5.08
N ALA A 74 -9.26 1.14 4.83
CA ALA A 74 -8.92 -0.27 5.08
C ALA A 74 -7.88 -0.80 4.08
N ALA A 75 -8.03 -0.45 2.79
CA ALA A 75 -7.07 -0.78 1.74
C ALA A 75 -5.69 -0.15 2.02
N LYS A 76 -5.62 1.14 2.38
CA LYS A 76 -4.36 1.78 2.78
C LYS A 76 -3.71 1.08 3.97
N LYS A 77 -4.48 0.75 5.00
CA LYS A 77 -3.97 0.05 6.18
C LYS A 77 -3.39 -1.32 5.82
N ALA A 78 -4.06 -2.06 4.93
CA ALA A 78 -3.58 -3.35 4.43
C ALA A 78 -2.29 -3.18 3.60
N LEU A 79 -2.27 -2.19 2.69
CA LEU A 79 -1.09 -1.86 1.89
C LEU A 79 0.11 -1.53 2.78
N THR A 80 -0.04 -0.60 3.73
CA THR A 80 1.03 -0.26 4.68
C THR A 80 1.52 -1.45 5.51
N ALA A 81 0.63 -2.38 5.87
CA ALA A 81 1.02 -3.58 6.61
C ALA A 81 1.87 -4.53 5.74
N TYR A 82 1.51 -4.69 4.46
CA TYR A 82 2.25 -5.51 3.51
C TYR A 82 3.60 -4.88 3.10
N LEU A 83 3.64 -3.57 2.87
CA LEU A 83 4.87 -2.85 2.46
C LEU A 83 6.00 -2.92 3.50
N LYS A 84 5.70 -3.22 4.77
CA LYS A 84 6.72 -3.38 5.83
C LYS A 84 7.56 -4.64 5.69
N VAL A 85 7.06 -5.62 4.94
CA VAL A 85 7.64 -6.96 4.86
C VAL A 85 7.91 -7.40 3.41
N ALA A 86 7.28 -6.74 2.44
CA ALA A 86 7.47 -7.01 1.02
C ALA A 86 8.86 -6.59 0.52
N ALA A 87 9.41 -7.36 -0.42
CA ALA A 87 10.59 -6.96 -1.17
C ALA A 87 10.29 -5.72 -2.04
N PRO A 88 11.30 -4.92 -2.43
CA PRO A 88 11.08 -3.68 -3.18
C PRO A 88 10.21 -3.83 -4.44
N ALA A 89 10.42 -4.90 -5.23
CA ALA A 89 9.63 -5.17 -6.43
C ALA A 89 8.16 -5.52 -6.13
N ASP A 90 7.91 -6.37 -5.13
CA ASP A 90 6.56 -6.76 -4.71
C ASP A 90 5.80 -5.58 -4.08
N ALA A 91 6.52 -4.74 -3.34
CA ALA A 91 6.01 -3.51 -2.76
C ALA A 91 5.58 -2.51 -3.85
N LEU A 92 6.41 -2.34 -4.90
CA LEU A 92 6.07 -1.52 -6.06
C LEU A 92 4.83 -2.07 -6.76
N ASP A 93 4.77 -3.38 -6.99
CA ASP A 93 3.60 -4.01 -7.59
C ASP A 93 2.32 -3.74 -6.79
N ALA A 94 2.37 -3.87 -5.47
CA ALA A 94 1.22 -3.63 -4.59
C ALA A 94 0.76 -2.16 -4.60
N GLU A 95 1.68 -1.19 -4.64
CA GLU A 95 1.37 0.23 -4.76
C GLU A 95 0.72 0.54 -6.13
N LEU A 96 1.26 -0.01 -7.22
CA LEU A 96 0.68 0.17 -8.55
C LEU A 96 -0.71 -0.47 -8.68
N ARG A 97 -0.92 -1.68 -8.14
CA ARG A 97 -2.26 -2.32 -8.14
C ARG A 97 -3.29 -1.51 -7.37
N TYR A 98 -2.89 -0.84 -6.29
CA TYR A 98 -3.78 0.04 -5.54
C TYR A 98 -4.27 1.21 -6.43
N VAL A 99 -3.35 1.88 -7.12
CA VAL A 99 -3.68 3.04 -7.97
C VAL A 99 -4.46 2.61 -9.21
N GLU A 100 -4.05 1.52 -9.86
CA GLU A 100 -4.76 0.94 -11.02
C GLU A 100 -6.20 0.55 -10.67
N ALA A 101 -6.42 -0.10 -9.53
CA ALA A 101 -7.76 -0.45 -9.07
C ALA A 101 -8.62 0.80 -8.87
N GLY A 102 -8.06 1.85 -8.26
CA GLY A 102 -8.73 3.13 -8.08
C GLY A 102 -9.14 3.78 -9.41
N VAL A 103 -8.20 3.89 -10.35
CA VAL A 103 -8.44 4.44 -11.71
C VAL A 103 -9.50 3.65 -12.46
N LEU A 104 -9.43 2.31 -12.45
CA LEU A 104 -10.43 1.46 -13.12
C LEU A 104 -11.82 1.65 -12.52
N CYS A 105 -11.91 1.85 -11.21
CA CYS A 105 -13.16 2.05 -10.52
C CYS A 105 -13.75 3.46 -10.78
N LEU A 106 -12.90 4.48 -10.97
CA LEU A 106 -13.33 5.80 -11.46
C LEU A 106 -13.94 5.70 -12.87
N HIS A 107 -13.30 4.94 -13.78
CA HIS A 107 -13.88 4.68 -15.11
C HIS A 107 -15.24 3.98 -15.04
N ALA A 108 -15.43 3.06 -14.10
CA ALA A 108 -16.66 2.28 -13.97
C ALA A 108 -17.82 3.07 -13.36
N TYR A 109 -17.57 3.97 -12.40
CA TYR A 109 -18.62 4.59 -11.59
C TYR A 109 -18.61 6.12 -11.53
N GLY A 110 -17.61 6.77 -12.13
CA GLY A 110 -17.47 8.23 -12.14
C GLY A 110 -16.90 8.81 -10.86
N ASP A 111 -17.06 10.12 -10.69
CA ASP A 111 -16.37 10.93 -9.68
C ASP A 111 -16.60 10.49 -8.23
N TRP A 112 -15.54 10.63 -7.44
CA TRP A 112 -15.49 10.28 -6.03
C TRP A 112 -15.32 11.52 -5.14
N PRO A 113 -15.41 11.36 -3.81
CA PRO A 113 -14.91 12.37 -2.90
C PRO A 113 -13.42 12.67 -3.13
N GLU A 114 -13.05 13.96 -3.13
CA GLU A 114 -11.70 14.49 -3.38
C GLU A 114 -10.59 13.76 -2.61
N ASN A 115 -10.86 13.37 -1.36
CA ASN A 115 -9.90 12.67 -0.50
C ASN A 115 -9.45 11.31 -1.04
N ASN A 116 -10.21 10.68 -1.94
CA ASN A 116 -9.78 9.44 -2.58
C ASN A 116 -8.72 9.69 -3.66
N TYR A 117 -8.82 10.80 -4.41
CA TYR A 117 -7.82 11.21 -5.42
C TYR A 117 -6.48 11.51 -4.75
N SER A 118 -6.48 12.33 -3.69
CA SER A 118 -5.27 12.63 -2.92
C SER A 118 -4.63 11.37 -2.33
N SER A 119 -5.43 10.34 -2.02
CA SER A 119 -4.89 9.07 -1.58
C SER A 119 -4.23 8.27 -2.70
N MET A 120 -4.74 8.33 -3.93
CA MET A 120 -4.12 7.65 -5.07
C MET A 120 -2.85 8.36 -5.51
N GLU A 121 -2.86 9.70 -5.56
CA GLU A 121 -1.68 10.53 -5.84
C GLU A 121 -0.54 10.20 -4.87
N GLY A 122 -0.80 10.19 -3.56
CA GLY A 122 0.24 9.89 -2.57
C GLY A 122 0.76 8.46 -2.63
N VAL A 123 -0.06 7.48 -3.05
CA VAL A 123 0.41 6.10 -3.27
C VAL A 123 1.22 6.01 -4.56
N PHE A 124 0.82 6.72 -5.62
CA PHE A 124 1.57 6.77 -6.88
C PHE A 124 2.93 7.44 -6.70
N GLU A 125 2.99 8.55 -5.98
CA GLU A 125 4.26 9.22 -5.62
C GLU A 125 5.19 8.25 -4.85
N ALA A 126 4.66 7.50 -3.88
CA ALA A 126 5.44 6.49 -3.16
C ALA A 126 5.93 5.36 -4.08
N ALA A 127 5.09 4.93 -5.02
CA ALA A 127 5.44 3.93 -6.02
C ALA A 127 6.61 4.41 -6.91
N LEU A 128 6.55 5.64 -7.41
CA LEU A 128 7.63 6.21 -8.23
C LEU A 128 8.93 6.37 -7.44
N LYS A 129 8.86 6.85 -6.19
CA LYS A 129 10.03 6.90 -5.30
C LYS A 129 10.64 5.51 -5.10
N ARG A 130 9.83 4.47 -4.98
CA ARG A 130 10.30 3.09 -4.86
C ARG A 130 10.88 2.57 -6.17
N ALA A 131 10.25 2.85 -7.30
CA ALA A 131 10.76 2.50 -8.62
C ALA A 131 12.15 3.11 -8.86
N ALA A 132 12.39 4.34 -8.41
CA ALA A 132 13.69 5.01 -8.50
C ALA A 132 14.82 4.32 -7.70
N THR A 133 14.48 3.40 -6.78
CA THR A 133 15.47 2.60 -6.03
C THR A 133 15.84 1.29 -6.73
N LEU A 134 15.19 0.96 -7.85
CA LEU A 134 15.43 -0.26 -8.61
C LEU A 134 16.44 -0.01 -9.74
N ASP A 135 17.07 -1.08 -10.24
CA ASP A 135 17.81 -1.00 -11.50
C ASP A 135 16.86 -0.56 -12.63
N LEU A 136 17.34 0.28 -13.56
CA LEU A 136 16.53 0.79 -14.69
C LEU A 136 15.80 -0.33 -15.47
N LYS A 137 16.43 -1.51 -15.62
CA LYS A 137 15.85 -2.67 -16.31
C LYS A 137 14.64 -3.28 -15.59
N ASP A 138 14.52 -3.07 -14.28
CA ASP A 138 13.50 -3.64 -13.40
C ASP A 138 12.33 -2.66 -13.18
N ILE A 139 12.47 -1.40 -13.63
CA ILE A 139 11.41 -0.40 -13.60
C ILE A 139 10.34 -0.75 -14.66
N PRO A 140 9.05 -0.88 -14.27
CA PRO A 140 8.00 -1.27 -15.18
C PRO A 140 7.44 -0.07 -15.99
N PHE A 141 8.29 0.61 -16.78
CA PHE A 141 7.92 1.84 -17.52
C PHE A 141 6.60 1.72 -18.29
N LYS A 142 6.43 0.65 -19.08
CA LYS A 142 5.18 0.42 -19.85
C LYS A 142 3.92 0.35 -18.98
N ARG A 143 4.05 -0.09 -17.73
CA ARG A 143 2.93 -0.14 -16.78
C ARG A 143 2.65 1.25 -16.22
N LEU A 144 3.70 2.00 -15.87
CA LEU A 144 3.60 3.38 -15.39
C LEU A 144 2.97 4.29 -16.45
N GLU A 145 3.46 4.26 -17.69
CA GLU A 145 2.91 5.03 -18.83
C GLU A 145 1.42 4.73 -19.06
N ARG A 146 1.05 3.44 -19.03
CA ARG A 146 -0.35 3.03 -19.19
C ARG A 146 -1.20 3.52 -18.03
N LEU A 147 -0.69 3.49 -16.80
CA LEU A 147 -1.40 3.98 -15.63
C LEU A 147 -1.64 5.49 -15.74
N VAL A 148 -0.61 6.27 -16.11
CA VAL A 148 -0.73 7.72 -16.33
C VAL A 148 -1.76 8.02 -17.42
N SER A 149 -1.68 7.33 -18.56
CA SER A 149 -2.67 7.48 -19.64
C SER A 149 -4.09 7.11 -19.22
N ASN A 150 -4.26 6.07 -18.39
CA ASN A 150 -5.57 5.68 -17.89
C ASN A 150 -6.11 6.63 -16.81
N ALA A 151 -5.23 7.37 -16.13
CA ALA A 151 -5.60 8.37 -15.13
C ALA A 151 -5.97 9.72 -15.76
N ASP A 152 -5.91 9.86 -17.08
CA ASP A 152 -6.32 11.06 -17.80
C ASP A 152 -7.84 11.26 -17.80
N GLY A 153 -8.28 12.51 -17.88
CA GLY A 153 -9.69 12.88 -17.98
C GLY A 153 -10.49 12.89 -16.66
N PHE A 154 -9.83 12.84 -15.51
CA PHE A 154 -10.47 12.93 -14.19
C PHE A 154 -10.25 14.30 -13.53
N GLY A 155 -11.22 14.73 -12.71
CA GLY A 155 -11.24 16.06 -12.11
C GLY A 155 -10.28 16.29 -10.94
N TYR A 156 -10.47 17.41 -10.24
CA TYR A 156 -9.73 17.80 -9.04
C TYR A 156 -8.20 17.97 -9.21
N GLY A 157 -7.72 18.10 -10.45
CA GLY A 157 -6.28 18.14 -10.73
C GLY A 157 -5.60 16.78 -10.61
N PHE A 158 -6.36 15.69 -10.45
CA PHE A 158 -5.80 14.34 -10.30
C PHE A 158 -4.98 13.93 -11.53
N SER A 159 -5.55 14.09 -12.73
CA SER A 159 -4.86 13.76 -13.99
C SER A 159 -3.57 14.55 -14.15
N ASP A 160 -3.63 15.87 -13.86
CA ASP A 160 -2.46 16.76 -13.91
C ASP A 160 -1.39 16.32 -12.91
N GLN A 161 -1.79 15.98 -11.67
CA GLN A 161 -0.88 15.55 -10.62
C GLN A 161 -0.21 14.21 -10.94
N ILE A 162 -0.95 13.23 -11.47
CA ILE A 162 -0.39 11.93 -11.87
C ILE A 162 0.62 12.10 -13.02
N ALA A 163 0.29 12.90 -14.03
CA ALA A 163 1.22 13.21 -15.13
C ALA A 163 2.47 13.94 -14.61
N PHE A 164 2.30 14.99 -13.81
CA PHE A 164 3.39 15.74 -13.20
C PHE A 164 4.34 14.87 -12.40
N LEU A 165 3.82 13.98 -11.54
CA LEU A 165 4.63 13.07 -10.74
C LEU A 165 5.46 12.12 -11.62
N TYR A 166 4.88 11.65 -12.72
CA TYR A 166 5.58 10.76 -13.64
C TYR A 166 6.68 11.49 -14.42
N ASP A 167 6.42 12.71 -14.89
CA ASP A 167 7.42 13.54 -15.56
C ASP A 167 8.59 13.86 -14.60
N GLU A 168 8.31 14.27 -13.36
CA GLU A 168 9.33 14.52 -12.32
C GLU A 168 10.17 13.26 -12.03
N PHE A 169 9.54 12.09 -12.07
CA PHE A 169 10.24 10.81 -11.92
C PHE A 169 11.18 10.53 -13.09
N LEU A 170 10.77 10.79 -14.33
CA LEU A 170 11.62 10.62 -15.51
C LEU A 170 12.82 11.59 -15.49
N GLU A 171 12.57 12.87 -15.18
CA GLU A 171 13.64 13.87 -15.06
C GLU A 171 14.71 13.45 -14.06
N LYS A 172 14.30 12.93 -12.89
CA LYS A 172 15.22 12.44 -11.85
C LYS A 172 16.04 11.22 -12.28
N LEU A 173 15.55 10.39 -13.20
CA LEU A 173 16.31 9.27 -13.73
C LEU A 173 17.33 9.70 -14.80
N GLU A 174 17.11 10.85 -15.44
CA GLU A 174 18.00 11.43 -16.45
C GLU A 174 19.14 12.26 -15.85
N GLU A 175 18.96 12.78 -14.63
CA GLU A 175 20.03 13.46 -13.90
C GLU A 175 21.07 12.43 -13.41
N PRO A 176 22.32 12.45 -13.94
CA PRO A 176 23.35 11.56 -13.42
C PRO A 176 23.61 11.91 -11.96
N GLU A 177 23.64 10.88 -11.08
CA GLU A 177 24.07 11.03 -9.68
C GLU A 177 25.38 11.86 -9.65
N GLN A 178 25.31 13.07 -9.08
CA GLN A 178 26.45 13.95 -8.86
C GLN A 178 27.32 13.46 -7.69
#